data_AF-A0A9D3UD41-F1
#
_entry.id   AF-A0A9D3UD41-F1
#
_cell.length_a   1.000
_cell.length_b   1.000
_cell.length_c   1.000
_cell.angle_alpha   90.00
_cell.angle_beta   90.00
_cell.angle_gamma   90.00
#
_symmetry.space_group_name_H-M   'P 1'
#
loop_
_entity.id
_entity.type
_entity.pdbx_description
1 polymer ?
#
loop_
_entity_poly.entity_id
_entity_poly.type
_entity_poly.pdbx_seq_one_letter_code
_entity_poly.pdbx_strand_id
1 'polypeptide(L)'
;MYFSDWDVLHPKAVDKPSSWTSILHAVKALETGFGWKIGNGMTIRFGFDRWGFEDLDGNSLRASFNGIWDSLVSELWRSNLCVGDRDQVEELYGDRLCDHIYALPTIQHGPPDRIVWFHNKSECYSSNFGYSWLILKKMGYGPHRLFWRTIWKLHVLPKIRIFAWRVGHNLLPTNVKMASIFHDFDCTCHRCEIGNVTIIHALRDCPKARAILSFGGLDGRLLDSPFESGIDWLEDATCLLDLKASENLITVLGNIWNGRSNALFRGKEDDA
;
A
#
# COMPACT_ATOMS: atom_id res chain seq x y z
N MET A 1 25.25 -4.20 25.27
CA MET A 1 24.05 -4.92 24.80
C MET A 1 23.10 -3.87 24.24
N TYR A 2 22.75 -3.94 22.96
CA TYR A 2 22.11 -2.84 22.22
C TYR A 2 20.65 -2.55 22.61
N PHE A 3 20.03 -3.51 23.30
CA PHE A 3 18.74 -3.35 23.97
C PHE A 3 18.97 -3.71 25.44
N SER A 4 18.82 -2.75 26.36
CA SER A 4 18.54 -3.12 27.75
C SER A 4 17.10 -3.61 27.79
N ASP A 5 16.88 -4.82 28.29
CA ASP A 5 15.54 -5.43 28.47
C ASP A 5 14.77 -5.79 27.19
N TRP A 6 15.47 -5.96 26.05
CA TRP A 6 14.86 -6.36 24.76
C TRP A 6 13.79 -5.41 24.21
N ASP A 7 13.71 -4.18 24.72
CA ASP A 7 12.79 -3.17 24.21
C ASP A 7 13.30 -2.57 22.90
N VAL A 8 12.81 -3.15 21.79
CA VAL A 8 13.13 -2.72 20.43
C VAL A 8 12.42 -1.40 20.07
N LEU A 9 11.36 -1.03 20.78
CA LEU A 9 10.55 0.16 20.48
C LEU A 9 11.13 1.44 21.09
N HIS A 10 11.98 1.32 22.11
CA HIS A 10 12.70 2.45 22.72
C HIS A 10 14.23 2.29 22.63
N PRO A 11 14.82 2.31 21.42
CA PRO A 11 16.25 2.13 21.26
C PRO A 11 17.03 3.33 21.85
N LYS A 12 18.04 3.07 22.68
CA LYS A 12 18.98 4.10 23.13
C LYS A 12 19.84 4.56 21.94
N ALA A 13 19.99 5.88 21.79
CA ALA A 13 20.89 6.44 20.79
C ALA A 13 22.34 6.03 21.13
N VAL A 14 22.99 5.34 20.19
CA VAL A 14 24.40 4.93 20.29
C VAL A 14 25.11 5.41 19.05
N ASP A 15 26.31 5.97 19.20
CA ASP A 15 27.15 6.40 18.10
C ASP A 15 27.68 5.19 17.29
N LYS A 16 27.31 5.12 16.00
CA LYS A 16 27.75 4.20 14.90
C LYS A 16 26.99 2.85 14.79
N PRO A 17 27.02 2.05 13.67
CA PRO A 17 27.45 2.19 12.25
C PRO A 17 26.26 2.30 11.24
N SER A 18 26.50 2.40 9.92
CA SER A 18 25.46 2.60 8.87
C SER A 18 24.33 1.56 8.82
N SER A 19 24.64 0.30 9.15
CA SER A 19 23.64 -0.77 9.26
C SER A 19 22.70 -0.57 10.44
N TRP A 20 23.20 -0.05 11.57
CA TRP A 20 22.38 0.27 12.73
C TRP A 20 21.47 1.46 12.48
N THR A 21 21.97 2.49 11.78
CA THR A 21 21.12 3.60 11.32
C THR A 21 19.97 3.10 10.45
N SER A 22 20.22 2.15 9.55
CA SER A 22 19.17 1.54 8.69
C SER A 22 18.13 0.76 9.50
N ILE A 23 18.58 0.01 10.53
CA ILE A 23 17.68 -0.70 11.45
C ILE A 23 16.83 0.28 12.24
N LEU A 24 17.41 1.34 12.79
CA LEU A 24 16.68 2.38 13.53
C LEU A 24 15.64 3.08 12.65
N HIS A 25 15.96 3.35 11.37
CA HIS A 25 14.98 3.87 10.42
C HIS A 25 13.81 2.90 10.20
N ALA A 26 14.08 1.59 10.06
CA ALA A 26 13.05 0.59 9.90
C ALA A 26 12.17 0.45 11.16
N VAL A 27 12.79 0.43 12.35
CA VAL A 27 12.09 0.41 13.64
C VAL A 27 11.17 1.62 13.76
N LYS A 28 11.69 2.83 13.51
CA LYS A 28 10.90 4.07 13.55
C LYS A 28 9.76 4.08 12.54
N ALA A 29 9.96 3.50 11.35
CA ALA A 29 8.91 3.41 10.34
C ALA A 29 7.80 2.44 10.76
N LEU A 30 8.14 1.35 11.44
CA LEU A 30 7.21 0.30 11.87
C LEU A 30 6.58 0.55 13.24
N GLU A 31 7.12 1.47 14.02
CA GLU A 31 6.76 1.72 15.42
C GLU A 31 5.26 1.85 15.65
N THR A 32 4.55 2.61 14.81
CA THR A 32 3.11 2.83 14.95
C THR A 32 2.25 1.62 14.59
N GLY A 33 2.81 0.61 13.91
CA GLY A 33 2.08 -0.63 13.62
C GLY A 33 2.12 -1.63 14.78
N PHE A 34 2.95 -1.35 15.79
CA PHE A 34 3.04 -2.13 17.03
C PHE A 34 2.34 -1.42 18.18
N GLY A 35 1.84 -2.23 19.12
CA GLY A 35 1.46 -1.76 20.44
C GLY A 35 1.24 -2.92 21.39
N TRP A 36 0.91 -2.59 22.63
CA TRP A 36 0.74 -3.55 23.70
C TRP A 36 -0.67 -4.14 23.72
N LYS A 37 -0.75 -5.46 23.74
CA LYS A 37 -1.96 -6.16 24.13
C LYS A 37 -1.92 -6.35 25.64
N ILE A 38 -2.96 -5.86 26.30
CA ILE A 38 -3.12 -5.95 27.75
C ILE A 38 -3.30 -7.41 28.15
N GLY A 39 -2.48 -7.84 29.09
CA GLY A 39 -2.66 -9.08 29.83
C GLY A 39 -2.94 -8.77 31.29
N ASN A 40 -1.90 -8.39 32.05
CA ASN A 40 -1.99 -8.05 33.47
C ASN A 40 -1.83 -6.55 33.75
N GLY A 41 -1.47 -5.75 32.75
CA GLY A 41 -1.34 -4.29 32.82
C GLY A 41 -0.17 -3.81 33.68
N MET A 42 0.78 -4.68 34.04
CA MET A 42 1.89 -4.34 34.93
C MET A 42 3.11 -3.80 34.19
N THR A 43 3.15 -3.89 32.86
CA THR A 43 4.26 -3.40 32.03
C THR A 43 3.90 -2.12 31.28
N ILE A 44 2.62 -1.92 30.96
CA ILE A 44 2.15 -0.85 30.08
C ILE A 44 2.00 0.45 30.88
N ARG A 45 2.74 1.48 30.48
CA ARG A 45 2.57 2.85 30.97
C ARG A 45 1.44 3.52 30.22
N PHE A 46 0.46 3.99 30.97
CA PHE A 46 -0.81 4.44 30.42
C PHE A 46 -0.66 5.61 29.44
N GLY A 47 0.17 6.61 29.76
CA GLY A 47 0.31 7.82 28.94
C GLY A 47 1.40 7.75 27.86
N PHE A 48 2.28 6.75 27.89
CA PHE A 48 3.45 6.72 26.98
C PHE A 48 3.39 5.61 25.95
N ASP A 49 2.86 4.46 26.32
CA ASP A 49 2.87 3.30 25.46
C ASP A 49 1.60 3.26 24.61
N ARG A 50 1.68 2.71 23.39
CA ARG A 50 0.46 2.39 22.60
C ARG A 50 -0.11 1.09 23.10
N TRP A 51 -1.39 1.01 23.41
CA TRP A 51 -1.98 -0.21 23.96
C TRP A 51 -3.43 -0.42 23.55
N GLY A 52 -3.90 -1.66 23.53
CA GLY A 52 -5.27 -2.00 23.12
C GLY A 52 -5.50 -1.93 21.61
N PHE A 53 -5.41 -0.74 21.02
CA PHE A 53 -5.62 -0.48 19.59
C PHE A 53 -4.69 0.62 19.06
N GLU A 54 -4.56 0.73 17.73
CA GLU A 54 -3.57 1.58 17.05
C GLU A 54 -3.66 3.07 17.44
N ASP A 55 -4.88 3.58 17.61
CA ASP A 55 -5.16 5.00 17.89
C ASP A 55 -5.11 5.34 19.39
N LEU A 56 -4.77 4.39 20.27
CA LEU A 56 -4.66 4.65 21.70
C LEU A 56 -3.20 4.87 22.10
N ASP A 57 -2.81 6.14 22.21
CA ASP A 57 -1.51 6.55 22.71
C ASP A 57 -1.59 7.85 23.55
N GLY A 58 -0.44 8.32 24.00
CA GLY A 58 -0.35 9.57 24.76
C GLY A 58 -0.86 10.82 24.02
N ASN A 59 -0.80 10.85 22.69
CA ASN A 59 -1.33 11.97 21.91
C ASN A 59 -2.86 11.96 21.84
N SER A 60 -3.50 10.83 22.16
CA SER A 60 -4.95 10.70 22.23
C SER A 60 -5.54 11.22 23.53
N LEU A 61 -4.70 11.55 24.53
CA LEU A 61 -5.12 12.16 25.79
C LEU A 61 -5.40 13.65 25.62
N ARG A 62 -6.48 14.13 26.25
CA ARG A 62 -6.71 15.57 26.42
C ARG A 62 -5.67 16.12 27.40
N ALA A 63 -5.09 17.27 27.08
CA ALA A 63 -3.87 17.85 27.67
C ALA A 63 -3.91 18.16 29.19
N SER A 64 -4.96 17.79 29.92
CA SER A 64 -5.25 18.29 31.26
C SER A 64 -4.68 17.45 32.41
N PHE A 65 -4.11 16.26 32.16
CA PHE A 65 -3.78 15.31 33.24
C PHE A 65 -2.29 14.97 33.35
N ASN A 66 -1.47 15.92 33.83
CA ASN A 66 -0.01 15.70 34.02
C ASN A 66 0.37 14.65 35.08
N GLY A 67 -0.55 14.17 35.92
CA GLY A 67 -0.26 13.26 37.03
C GLY A 67 -0.38 11.75 36.72
N ILE A 68 -0.91 11.37 35.56
CA ILE A 68 -1.31 9.98 35.25
C ILE A 68 -0.38 9.32 34.20
N TRP A 69 0.49 10.09 33.55
CA TRP A 69 1.29 9.61 32.43
C TRP A 69 2.21 8.43 32.78
N ASP A 70 2.82 8.47 33.97
CA ASP A 70 3.74 7.45 34.47
C ASP A 70 3.02 6.26 35.12
N SER A 71 1.71 6.34 35.36
CA SER A 71 0.95 5.28 36.00
C SER A 71 0.87 4.04 35.13
N LEU A 72 0.94 2.87 35.76
CA LEU A 72 0.72 1.62 35.07
C LEU A 72 -0.78 1.43 34.81
N VAL A 73 -1.07 0.80 33.68
CA VAL A 73 -2.42 0.46 33.27
C VAL A 73 -3.14 -0.39 34.35
N SER A 74 -2.42 -1.27 35.04
CA SER A 74 -2.95 -2.06 36.18
C SER A 74 -3.30 -1.23 37.42
N GLU A 75 -2.62 -0.10 37.67
CA GLU A 75 -2.91 0.79 38.79
C GLU A 75 -4.19 1.58 38.52
N LEU A 76 -4.40 2.01 37.28
CA LEU A 76 -5.63 2.67 36.84
C LEU A 76 -6.84 1.74 36.84
N TRP A 77 -6.62 0.47 36.48
CA TRP A 77 -7.67 -0.55 36.58
C TRP A 77 -8.01 -0.90 38.04
N ARG A 78 -7.04 -0.89 38.96
CA ARG A 78 -7.25 -1.20 40.39
C ARG A 78 -7.87 -0.06 41.18
N SER A 79 -7.56 1.17 40.82
CA SER A 79 -8.03 2.37 41.53
C SER A 79 -9.46 2.79 41.15
N ASN A 80 -10.15 2.03 40.29
CA ASN A 80 -11.45 2.36 39.69
C ASN A 80 -11.49 3.67 38.86
N LEU A 81 -10.37 4.39 38.73
CA LEU A 81 -10.27 5.67 38.01
C LEU A 81 -10.64 5.56 36.52
N CYS A 82 -10.48 4.38 35.89
CA CYS A 82 -10.80 4.18 34.47
C CYS A 82 -11.85 3.08 34.19
N VAL A 83 -12.34 2.36 35.20
CA VAL A 83 -13.16 1.14 34.99
C VAL A 83 -14.57 1.29 35.55
N GLY A 84 -14.69 2.12 36.59
CA GLY A 84 -15.95 2.37 37.28
C GLY A 84 -16.55 3.75 36.95
N ASP A 85 -15.80 4.64 36.32
CA ASP A 85 -16.20 6.02 36.05
C ASP A 85 -16.01 6.34 34.56
N ARG A 86 -17.08 6.14 33.78
CA ARG A 86 -17.12 6.41 32.34
C ARG A 86 -16.84 7.89 32.06
N ASP A 87 -17.24 8.76 32.99
CA ASP A 87 -17.11 10.21 32.84
C ASP A 87 -15.64 10.62 32.86
N GLN A 88 -14.79 9.95 33.66
CA GLN A 88 -13.34 10.20 33.68
C GLN A 88 -12.63 9.72 32.41
N VAL A 89 -12.98 8.54 31.89
CA VAL A 89 -12.40 8.03 30.62
C VAL A 89 -12.84 8.90 29.44
N GLU A 90 -14.11 9.33 29.44
CA GLU A 90 -14.64 10.27 28.45
C GLU A 90 -13.97 11.64 28.55
N GLU A 91 -13.67 12.13 29.75
CA GLU A 91 -12.88 13.35 29.94
C GLU A 91 -11.45 13.20 29.40
N LEU A 92 -10.83 12.03 29.57
CA LEU A 92 -9.46 11.76 29.16
C LEU A 92 -9.29 11.56 27.65
N TYR A 93 -10.16 10.75 27.02
CA TYR A 93 -10.01 10.32 25.63
C TYR A 93 -11.16 10.76 24.70
N GLY A 94 -12.22 11.34 25.26
CA GLY A 94 -13.44 11.65 24.53
C GLY A 94 -14.33 10.43 24.29
N ASP A 95 -15.60 10.71 24.00
CA ASP A 95 -16.67 9.72 23.80
C ASP A 95 -16.30 8.59 22.81
N ARG A 96 -15.66 8.94 21.70
CA ARG A 96 -15.32 7.98 20.62
C ARG A 96 -14.36 6.88 21.06
N LEU A 97 -13.41 7.19 21.94
CA LEU A 97 -12.39 6.24 22.41
C LEU A 97 -12.82 5.52 23.67
N CYS A 98 -13.73 6.13 24.45
CA CYS A 98 -14.29 5.56 25.66
C CYS A 98 -14.89 4.17 25.40
N ASP A 99 -15.78 4.04 24.41
CA ASP A 99 -16.41 2.75 24.07
C ASP A 99 -15.39 1.66 23.69
N HIS A 100 -14.31 2.03 23.00
CA HIS A 100 -13.26 1.11 22.61
C HIS A 100 -12.42 0.65 23.80
N ILE A 101 -12.13 1.56 24.74
CA ILE A 101 -11.40 1.24 25.98
C ILE A 101 -12.24 0.30 26.86
N TYR A 102 -13.53 0.57 27.00
CA TYR A 102 -14.45 -0.29 27.76
C TYR A 102 -14.64 -1.68 27.15
N ALA A 103 -14.47 -1.82 25.84
CA ALA A 103 -14.51 -3.12 25.17
C ALA A 103 -13.24 -3.96 25.40
N LEU A 104 -12.17 -3.39 25.97
CA LEU A 104 -10.93 -4.13 26.23
C LEU A 104 -11.13 -5.13 27.38
N PRO A 105 -10.74 -6.40 27.19
CA PRO A 105 -10.90 -7.41 28.22
C PRO A 105 -10.02 -7.07 29.42
N THR A 106 -10.64 -6.79 30.56
CA THR A 106 -9.92 -6.61 31.83
C THR A 106 -9.72 -7.98 32.47
N ILE A 107 -8.48 -8.50 32.48
CA ILE A 107 -8.18 -9.81 33.07
C ILE A 107 -7.36 -9.61 34.35
N GLN A 108 -8.03 -9.63 35.50
CA GLN A 108 -7.34 -9.71 36.78
C GLN A 108 -6.55 -11.03 36.85
N HIS A 109 -5.24 -10.95 37.12
CA HIS A 109 -4.31 -12.08 37.06
C HIS A 109 -4.18 -12.73 35.67
N GLY A 110 -4.31 -11.93 34.60
CA GLY A 110 -4.07 -12.36 33.23
C GLY A 110 -2.61 -12.73 32.93
N PRO A 111 -2.33 -13.24 31.72
CA PRO A 111 -0.97 -13.48 31.25
C PRO A 111 -0.15 -12.16 31.23
N PRO A 112 1.18 -12.23 31.10
CA PRO A 112 2.01 -11.04 30.91
C PRO A 112 1.55 -10.21 29.70
N ASP A 113 1.69 -8.88 29.81
CA ASP A 113 1.52 -7.97 28.69
C ASP A 113 2.46 -8.34 27.53
N ARG A 114 2.00 -8.18 26.29
CA ARG A 114 2.80 -8.55 25.11
C ARG A 114 2.70 -7.52 24.00
N ILE A 115 3.78 -7.34 23.26
CA ILE A 115 3.79 -6.52 22.04
C ILE A 115 3.13 -7.32 20.91
N VAL A 116 2.20 -6.68 20.20
CA VAL A 116 1.47 -7.25 19.07
C VAL A 116 1.56 -6.35 17.85
N TRP A 117 1.41 -6.95 16.67
CA TRP A 117 1.20 -6.21 15.43
C TRP A 117 -0.30 -5.99 15.19
N PHE A 118 -0.76 -4.74 15.16
CA PHE A 118 -2.20 -4.44 15.09
C PHE A 118 -2.86 -4.81 13.76
N HIS A 119 -2.08 -4.95 12.67
CA HIS A 119 -2.63 -5.09 11.32
C HIS A 119 -2.76 -6.53 10.82
N ASN A 120 -2.86 -7.52 11.72
CA ASN A 120 -3.31 -8.86 11.35
C ASN A 120 -3.97 -9.60 12.52
N LYS A 121 -4.81 -10.59 12.19
CA LYS A 121 -5.55 -11.39 13.19
C LYS A 121 -4.65 -12.29 14.04
N SER A 122 -3.48 -12.67 13.53
CA SER A 122 -2.53 -13.51 14.26
C SER A 122 -1.74 -12.74 15.31
N GLU A 123 -1.80 -11.40 15.32
CA GLU A 123 -1.03 -10.50 16.19
C GLU A 123 0.50 -10.62 16.06
N CYS A 124 0.98 -11.44 15.12
CA CYS A 124 2.39 -11.72 14.86
C CYS A 124 2.93 -10.83 13.74
N TYR A 125 4.11 -10.26 13.93
CA TYR A 125 4.81 -9.55 12.87
C TYR A 125 5.45 -10.52 11.86
N SER A 126 5.38 -10.15 10.58
CA SER A 126 6.26 -10.69 9.54
C SER A 126 6.72 -9.55 8.63
N SER A 127 7.88 -9.70 7.99
CA SER A 127 8.39 -8.71 7.03
C SER A 127 7.37 -8.41 5.92
N ASN A 128 6.64 -9.42 5.44
CA ASN A 128 5.59 -9.24 4.43
C ASN A 128 4.44 -8.33 4.91
N PHE A 129 3.98 -8.52 6.16
CA PHE A 129 2.94 -7.66 6.73
C PHE A 129 3.46 -6.23 6.98
N GLY A 130 4.70 -6.09 7.47
CA GLY A 130 5.34 -4.80 7.68
C GLY A 130 5.48 -4.00 6.38
N TYR A 131 6.00 -4.61 5.31
CA TYR A 131 6.11 -3.96 4.01
C TYR A 131 4.75 -3.59 3.43
N SER A 132 3.78 -4.51 3.49
CA SER A 132 2.42 -4.25 2.98
C SER A 132 1.78 -3.06 3.71
N TRP A 133 1.89 -3.02 5.04
CA TRP A 133 1.36 -1.93 5.85
C TRP A 133 2.07 -0.60 5.59
N LEU A 134 3.40 -0.57 5.47
CA LEU A 134 4.15 0.65 5.14
C LEU A 134 3.75 1.23 3.79
N ILE A 135 3.54 0.37 2.79
CA ILE A 135 3.06 0.78 1.46
C ILE A 135 1.65 1.35 1.60
N LEU A 136 0.75 0.67 2.32
CA LEU A 136 -0.61 1.13 2.56
C LEU A 136 -0.66 2.46 3.33
N LYS A 137 0.23 2.67 4.29
CA LYS A 137 0.30 3.91 5.08
C LYS A 137 0.81 5.09 4.26
N LYS A 138 1.78 4.85 3.37
CA LYS A 138 2.38 5.90 2.53
C LYS A 138 1.54 6.25 1.31
N MET A 139 0.86 5.25 0.71
CA MET A 139 0.13 5.41 -0.54
C MET A 139 -1.40 5.33 -0.38
N GLY A 140 -1.92 5.09 0.84
CA GLY A 140 -3.29 4.64 1.05
C GLY A 140 -3.50 3.21 0.57
N TYR A 141 -4.75 2.77 0.38
CA TYR A 141 -4.99 1.75 -0.64
C TYR A 141 -4.49 2.35 -1.95
N GLY A 142 -3.25 2.01 -2.34
CA GLY A 142 -2.60 2.66 -3.47
C GLY A 142 -3.55 2.70 -4.68
N PRO A 143 -3.53 3.79 -5.47
CA PRO A 143 -4.41 3.92 -6.61
C PRO A 143 -4.31 2.66 -7.47
N HIS A 144 -5.44 2.25 -8.03
CA HIS A 144 -5.54 1.06 -8.88
C HIS A 144 -5.52 -0.31 -8.19
N ARG A 145 -6.00 -0.43 -6.94
CA ARG A 145 -6.07 -1.71 -6.20
C ARG A 145 -6.79 -2.80 -6.98
N LEU A 146 -7.88 -2.46 -7.69
CA LEU A 146 -8.66 -3.45 -8.44
C LEU A 146 -7.84 -3.99 -9.60
N PHE A 147 -7.20 -3.12 -10.36
CA PHE A 147 -6.26 -3.48 -11.42
C PHE A 147 -5.15 -4.41 -10.92
N TRP A 148 -4.46 -4.04 -9.84
CA TRP A 148 -3.39 -4.88 -9.27
C TRP A 148 -3.90 -6.25 -8.87
N ARG A 149 -5.04 -6.31 -8.18
CA ARG A 149 -5.65 -7.58 -7.77
C ARG A 149 -6.06 -8.44 -8.97
N THR A 150 -6.56 -7.82 -10.04
CA THR A 150 -6.98 -8.50 -11.26
C THR A 150 -5.78 -9.08 -12.00
N ILE A 151 -4.72 -8.30 -12.27
CA ILE A 151 -3.52 -8.77 -12.99
C ILE A 151 -2.91 -10.02 -12.36
N TRP A 152 -2.79 -10.05 -11.03
CA TRP A 152 -2.19 -11.17 -10.34
C TRP A 152 -3.07 -12.43 -10.34
N LYS A 153 -4.36 -12.31 -10.68
CA LYS A 153 -5.29 -13.43 -10.86
C LYS A 153 -5.37 -13.97 -12.29
N LEU A 154 -4.86 -13.23 -13.28
CA LEU A 154 -4.96 -13.63 -14.69
C LEU A 154 -4.16 -14.91 -15.00
N HIS A 155 -4.79 -15.83 -15.72
CA HIS A 155 -4.17 -17.06 -16.23
C HIS A 155 -3.49 -16.81 -17.59
N VAL A 156 -2.47 -15.94 -17.58
CA VAL A 156 -1.65 -15.58 -18.75
C VAL A 156 -0.19 -15.97 -18.56
N LEU A 157 0.58 -15.98 -19.65
CA LEU A 157 2.02 -16.22 -19.59
C LEU A 157 2.71 -15.19 -18.66
N PRO A 158 3.73 -15.59 -17.88
CA PRO A 158 4.44 -14.68 -16.96
C PRO A 158 4.94 -13.39 -17.63
N LYS A 159 5.40 -13.49 -18.88
CA LYS A 159 5.84 -12.33 -19.67
C LYS A 159 4.73 -11.29 -19.91
N ILE A 160 3.49 -11.75 -20.09
CA ILE A 160 2.32 -10.88 -20.31
C ILE A 160 1.91 -10.21 -19.00
N ARG A 161 2.00 -10.93 -17.88
CA ARG A 161 1.76 -10.36 -16.55
C ARG A 161 2.77 -9.27 -16.20
N ILE A 162 4.06 -9.51 -16.47
CA ILE A 162 5.13 -8.52 -16.29
C ILE A 162 4.90 -7.31 -17.21
N PHE A 163 4.45 -7.53 -18.44
CA PHE A 163 4.07 -6.44 -19.35
C PHE A 163 2.96 -5.57 -18.74
N ALA A 164 1.88 -6.17 -18.23
CA ALA A 164 0.79 -5.42 -17.58
C ALA A 164 1.28 -4.64 -16.35
N TRP A 165 2.16 -5.24 -15.55
CA TRP A 165 2.81 -4.57 -14.43
C TRP A 165 3.64 -3.36 -14.88
N ARG A 166 4.39 -3.48 -15.98
CA ARG A 166 5.15 -2.36 -16.58
C ARG A 166 4.24 -1.26 -17.11
N VAL A 167 3.10 -1.59 -17.71
CA VAL A 167 2.08 -0.59 -18.10
C VAL A 167 1.59 0.16 -16.87
N GLY A 168 1.23 -0.58 -15.82
CA GLY A 168 0.74 -0.02 -14.56
C GLY A 168 1.68 1.01 -13.92
N HIS A 169 2.99 0.76 -14.00
CA HIS A 169 4.01 1.68 -13.49
C HIS A 169 4.53 2.69 -14.52
N ASN A 170 3.89 2.82 -15.69
CA ASN A 170 4.34 3.65 -16.80
C ASN A 170 5.81 3.40 -17.21
N LEU A 171 6.26 2.14 -17.16
CA LEU A 171 7.66 1.73 -17.39
C LEU A 171 7.98 1.32 -18.82
N LEU A 172 7.00 1.31 -19.74
CA LEU A 172 7.27 0.98 -21.13
C LEU A 172 8.12 2.07 -21.80
N PRO A 173 9.15 1.70 -22.59
CA PRO A 173 10.00 2.64 -23.32
C PRO A 173 9.21 3.22 -24.50
N THR A 174 8.50 4.31 -24.25
CA THR A 174 7.75 5.06 -25.26
C THR A 174 8.57 6.25 -25.76
N ASN A 175 8.29 6.75 -26.96
CA ASN A 175 9.08 7.85 -27.54
C ASN A 175 9.00 9.11 -26.67
N VAL A 176 7.84 9.40 -26.07
CA VAL A 176 7.69 10.51 -25.11
C VAL A 176 8.62 10.32 -23.90
N LYS A 177 8.74 9.10 -23.39
CA LYS A 177 9.64 8.81 -22.27
C LYS A 177 11.11 8.91 -22.67
N MET A 178 11.45 8.51 -23.90
CA MET A 178 12.81 8.68 -24.43
C MET A 178 13.15 10.16 -24.62
N ALA A 179 12.22 10.98 -25.13
CA ALA A 179 12.40 12.43 -25.27
C ALA A 179 12.54 13.16 -23.93
N SER A 180 11.98 12.63 -22.85
CA SER A 180 12.22 13.17 -21.51
C SER A 180 13.68 12.98 -21.02
N ILE A 181 14.43 12.06 -21.62
CA ILE A 181 15.81 11.73 -21.26
C ILE A 181 16.80 12.29 -22.29
N PHE A 182 16.46 12.20 -23.58
CA PHE A 182 17.29 12.65 -24.70
C PHE A 182 16.64 13.87 -25.35
N HIS A 183 17.30 15.03 -25.20
CA HIS A 183 16.96 16.23 -25.98
C HIS A 183 17.06 15.87 -27.48
N ASP A 184 16.04 16.21 -28.27
CA ASP A 184 15.91 15.95 -29.72
C ASP A 184 15.41 14.56 -30.16
N PHE A 185 14.81 13.77 -29.27
CA PHE A 185 14.17 12.51 -29.68
C PHE A 185 12.79 12.73 -30.30
N ASP A 186 12.57 12.22 -31.52
CA ASP A 186 11.28 12.29 -32.20
C ASP A 186 10.20 11.47 -31.46
N CYS A 187 9.18 12.18 -30.97
CA CYS A 187 8.06 11.60 -30.26
C CYS A 187 7.01 10.97 -31.17
N THR A 188 7.11 11.20 -32.47
CA THR A 188 6.08 10.84 -33.45
C THR A 188 5.95 9.31 -33.58
N CYS A 189 4.71 8.86 -33.75
CA CYS A 189 4.45 7.44 -33.93
C CYS A 189 4.84 6.96 -35.33
N HIS A 190 5.95 6.23 -35.48
CA HIS A 190 6.35 5.64 -36.77
C HIS A 190 5.34 4.68 -37.43
N ARG A 191 4.26 4.28 -36.73
CA ARG A 191 3.23 3.38 -37.27
C ARG A 191 2.05 4.10 -37.91
N CYS A 192 1.68 5.25 -37.39
CA CYS A 192 0.53 6.02 -37.88
C CYS A 192 0.89 7.45 -38.26
N GLU A 193 2.14 7.87 -38.00
CA GLU A 193 2.68 9.21 -38.25
C GLU A 193 1.87 10.34 -37.58
N ILE A 194 1.05 9.98 -36.59
CA ILE A 194 0.13 10.88 -35.90
C ILE A 194 0.44 10.86 -34.41
N GLY A 195 0.70 12.05 -33.86
CA GLY A 195 0.78 12.30 -32.43
C GLY A 195 2.01 11.70 -31.75
N ASN A 196 2.15 12.07 -30.47
CA ASN A 196 3.22 11.61 -29.62
C ASN A 196 2.92 10.20 -29.08
N VAL A 197 3.92 9.32 -29.10
CA VAL A 197 3.79 7.95 -28.61
C VAL A 197 3.85 7.96 -27.09
N THR A 198 2.68 8.07 -26.46
CA THR A 198 2.46 7.71 -25.06
C THR A 198 2.16 6.22 -24.92
N ILE A 199 2.06 5.71 -23.69
CA ILE A 199 1.65 4.32 -23.45
C ILE A 199 0.23 4.08 -23.97
N ILE A 200 -0.68 5.00 -23.67
CA ILE A 200 -2.07 4.88 -24.12
C ILE A 200 -2.18 4.97 -25.64
N HIS A 201 -1.39 5.83 -26.30
CA HIS A 201 -1.36 5.87 -27.75
C HIS A 201 -0.82 4.56 -28.34
N ALA A 202 0.30 4.06 -27.82
CA ALA A 202 0.91 2.82 -28.32
C ALA A 202 -0.01 1.59 -28.19
N LEU A 203 -0.91 1.59 -27.20
CA LEU A 203 -1.76 0.47 -26.86
C LEU A 203 -3.21 0.60 -27.35
N ARG A 204 -3.77 1.81 -27.39
CA ARG A 204 -5.19 2.09 -27.66
C ARG A 204 -5.39 3.09 -28.81
N ASP A 205 -4.79 4.28 -28.75
CA ASP A 205 -5.18 5.39 -29.65
C ASP A 205 -4.51 5.33 -31.04
N CYS A 206 -3.40 4.60 -31.18
CA CYS A 206 -2.78 4.36 -32.47
C CYS A 206 -3.80 3.67 -33.40
N PRO A 207 -4.10 4.19 -34.60
CA PRO A 207 -5.08 3.61 -35.52
C PRO A 207 -4.88 2.11 -35.78
N LYS A 208 -3.63 1.65 -35.91
CA LYS A 208 -3.31 0.21 -36.06
C LYS A 208 -3.69 -0.59 -34.79
N ALA A 209 -3.38 -0.07 -33.61
CA ALA A 209 -3.73 -0.72 -32.33
C ALA A 209 -5.25 -0.74 -32.13
N ARG A 210 -5.90 0.40 -32.37
CA ARG A 210 -7.36 0.56 -32.29
C ARG A 210 -8.08 -0.43 -33.19
N ALA A 211 -7.64 -0.60 -34.45
CA ALA A 211 -8.22 -1.57 -35.37
C ALA A 211 -8.15 -3.02 -34.84
N ILE A 212 -7.01 -3.42 -34.27
CA ILE A 212 -6.84 -4.75 -33.66
C ILE A 212 -7.78 -4.93 -32.47
N LEU A 213 -7.91 -3.92 -31.60
CA LEU A 213 -8.79 -3.98 -30.43
C LEU A 213 -10.26 -4.03 -30.83
N SER A 214 -10.68 -3.23 -31.83
CA SER A 214 -12.03 -3.27 -32.38
C SER A 214 -12.35 -4.62 -33.03
N PHE A 215 -11.41 -5.20 -33.79
CA PHE A 215 -11.57 -6.53 -34.38
C PHE A 215 -11.65 -7.62 -33.29
N GLY A 216 -10.92 -7.45 -32.19
CA GLY A 216 -11.01 -8.30 -30.99
C GLY A 216 -12.30 -8.16 -30.19
N GLY A 217 -13.23 -7.29 -30.61
CA GLY A 217 -14.54 -7.11 -29.98
C GLY A 217 -14.53 -6.21 -28.74
N LEU A 218 -13.50 -5.38 -28.55
CA LEU A 218 -13.47 -4.42 -27.44
C LEU A 218 -14.54 -3.34 -27.65
N ASP A 219 -15.33 -3.06 -26.61
CA ASP A 219 -16.39 -2.05 -26.63
C ASP A 219 -15.83 -0.67 -27.04
N GLY A 220 -16.54 0.00 -27.95
CA GLY A 220 -16.23 1.37 -28.36
C GLY A 220 -16.15 2.34 -27.17
N ARG A 221 -16.92 2.12 -26.10
CA ARG A 221 -16.87 2.94 -24.88
C ARG A 221 -15.49 2.92 -24.22
N LEU A 222 -14.80 1.77 -24.24
CA LEU A 222 -13.45 1.65 -23.70
C LEU A 222 -12.40 2.27 -24.64
N LEU A 223 -12.64 2.17 -25.95
CA LEU A 223 -11.77 2.76 -26.97
C LEU A 223 -11.86 4.30 -27.02
N ASP A 224 -13.03 4.85 -26.75
CA ASP A 224 -13.33 6.29 -26.75
C ASP A 224 -13.22 6.92 -25.35
N SER A 225 -12.71 6.17 -24.37
CA SER A 225 -12.53 6.63 -23.01
C SER A 225 -11.54 7.82 -22.93
N PRO A 226 -11.80 8.83 -22.07
CA PRO A 226 -10.99 10.04 -21.99
C PRO A 226 -9.67 9.85 -21.24
N PHE A 227 -9.33 8.62 -20.82
CA PHE A 227 -8.12 8.36 -20.05
C PHE A 227 -6.86 8.57 -20.90
N GLU A 228 -5.93 9.38 -20.38
CA GLU A 228 -4.58 9.55 -20.95
C GLU A 228 -3.55 8.61 -20.29
N SER A 229 -3.89 8.10 -19.10
CA SER A 229 -3.08 7.17 -18.32
C SER A 229 -3.40 5.71 -18.70
N GLY A 230 -2.35 4.93 -18.97
CA GLY A 230 -2.50 3.52 -19.32
C GLY A 230 -3.06 2.67 -18.18
N ILE A 231 -2.75 3.01 -16.92
CA ILE A 231 -3.25 2.27 -15.76
C ILE A 231 -4.71 2.61 -15.45
N ASP A 232 -5.11 3.87 -15.57
CA ASP A 232 -6.49 4.31 -15.33
C ASP A 232 -7.43 3.65 -16.33
N TRP A 233 -7.04 3.66 -17.61
CA TRP A 233 -7.78 2.99 -18.68
C TRP A 233 -7.90 1.48 -18.44
N LEU A 234 -6.80 0.82 -18.05
CA LEU A 234 -6.84 -0.62 -17.77
C LEU A 234 -7.62 -0.95 -16.51
N GLU A 235 -7.60 -0.10 -15.49
CA GLU A 235 -8.44 -0.31 -14.31
C GLU A 235 -9.92 -0.27 -14.69
N ASP A 236 -10.34 0.76 -15.44
CA ASP A 236 -11.72 0.88 -15.93
C ASP A 236 -12.11 -0.34 -16.78
N ALA A 237 -11.26 -0.74 -17.72
CA ALA A 237 -11.46 -1.94 -18.52
C ALA A 237 -11.60 -3.20 -17.66
N THR A 238 -10.73 -3.40 -16.67
CA THR A 238 -10.82 -4.57 -15.77
C THR A 238 -12.01 -4.53 -14.81
N CYS A 239 -12.65 -3.38 -14.61
CA CYS A 239 -13.88 -3.27 -13.85
C CYS A 239 -15.11 -3.66 -14.68
N LEU A 240 -15.08 -3.43 -15.98
CA LEU A 240 -16.18 -3.73 -16.90
C LEU A 240 -16.10 -5.14 -17.51
N LEU A 241 -14.88 -5.68 -17.63
CA LEU A 241 -14.63 -6.99 -18.23
C LEU A 241 -14.59 -8.09 -17.17
N ASP A 242 -15.04 -9.29 -17.55
CA ASP A 242 -14.78 -10.48 -16.73
C ASP A 242 -13.30 -10.88 -16.76
N LEU A 243 -12.93 -11.89 -15.96
CA LEU A 243 -11.54 -12.32 -15.86
C LEU A 243 -11.00 -12.85 -17.19
N LYS A 244 -11.83 -13.55 -17.99
CA LYS A 244 -11.41 -14.15 -19.26
C LYS A 244 -11.21 -13.08 -20.33
N ALA A 245 -12.10 -12.12 -20.42
CA ALA A 245 -11.99 -10.97 -21.29
C ALA A 245 -10.78 -10.09 -20.90
N SER A 246 -10.50 -9.94 -19.60
CA SER A 246 -9.30 -9.26 -19.10
C SER A 246 -8.01 -9.99 -19.52
N GLU A 247 -7.98 -11.33 -19.45
CA GLU A 247 -6.84 -12.13 -19.93
C GLU A 247 -6.59 -11.91 -21.43
N ASN A 248 -7.66 -11.96 -22.22
CA ASN A 248 -7.59 -11.76 -23.67
C ASN A 248 -7.11 -10.34 -23.99
N LEU A 249 -7.68 -9.32 -23.36
CA LEU A 249 -7.30 -7.91 -23.56
C LEU A 249 -5.82 -7.71 -23.26
N ILE A 250 -5.33 -8.09 -22.08
CA ILE A 250 -3.93 -7.87 -21.71
C ILE A 250 -2.98 -8.66 -22.64
N THR A 251 -3.39 -9.84 -23.11
CA THR A 251 -2.61 -10.62 -24.07
C THR A 251 -2.53 -9.92 -25.43
N VAL A 252 -3.64 -9.40 -25.94
CA VAL A 252 -3.70 -8.62 -27.19
C VAL A 252 -2.83 -7.37 -27.07
N LEU A 253 -2.91 -6.65 -25.96
CA LEU A 253 -2.07 -5.48 -25.70
C LEU A 253 -0.58 -5.81 -25.67
N GLY A 254 -0.22 -6.92 -25.03
CA GLY A 254 1.16 -7.42 -25.05
C GLY A 254 1.65 -7.74 -26.46
N ASN A 255 0.78 -8.29 -27.32
CA ASN A 255 1.11 -8.56 -28.72
C ASN A 255 1.23 -7.29 -29.56
N ILE A 256 0.32 -6.32 -29.37
CA ILE A 256 0.40 -4.99 -30.01
C ILE A 256 1.74 -4.33 -29.68
N TRP A 257 2.12 -4.34 -28.40
CA TRP A 257 3.39 -3.79 -27.94
C TRP A 257 4.61 -4.52 -28.53
N ASN A 258 4.59 -5.86 -28.53
CA ASN A 258 5.68 -6.65 -29.10
C ASN A 258 5.82 -6.42 -30.60
N GLY A 259 4.71 -6.40 -31.35
CA GLY A 259 4.72 -6.08 -32.77
C GLY A 259 5.31 -4.68 -33.03
N ARG A 260 4.97 -3.70 -32.19
CA ARG A 260 5.54 -2.35 -32.28
C ARG A 260 7.05 -2.36 -32.07
N SER A 261 7.48 -3.03 -31.01
CA SER A 261 8.90 -3.13 -30.67
C SER A 261 9.69 -3.81 -31.80
N ASN A 262 9.15 -4.89 -32.36
CA ASN A 262 9.77 -5.60 -33.48
C ASN A 262 9.88 -4.73 -34.74
N ALA A 263 8.84 -3.97 -35.09
CA ALA A 263 8.89 -3.07 -36.25
C ALA A 263 10.01 -2.02 -36.11
N LEU A 264 10.18 -1.45 -34.90
CA LEU A 264 11.22 -0.46 -34.62
C LEU A 264 12.64 -1.02 -34.65
N PHE A 265 12.85 -2.23 -34.13
CA PHE A 265 14.20 -2.81 -34.01
C PHE A 265 14.61 -3.72 -35.19
N ARG A 266 13.65 -4.29 -35.93
CA ARG A 266 13.91 -5.31 -36.96
C ARG A 266 13.44 -4.94 -38.37
N GLY A 267 12.72 -3.82 -38.54
CA GLY A 267 12.27 -3.35 -39.86
C GLY A 267 11.32 -4.29 -40.60
N LYS A 268 10.68 -5.23 -39.90
CA LYS A 268 9.66 -6.13 -40.45
C LYS A 268 8.35 -5.93 -39.70
N GLU A 269 7.31 -5.51 -40.42
CA GLU A 269 5.93 -5.75 -39.97
C GLU A 269 5.61 -7.19 -40.35
N ASP A 270 5.38 -8.04 -39.34
CA ASP A 270 4.80 -9.36 -39.59
C ASP A 270 3.32 -9.10 -39.91
N ASP A 271 2.95 -9.28 -41.19
CA ASP A 271 1.55 -9.30 -41.60
C ASP A 271 0.84 -10.46 -40.88
N ALA A 272 -0.32 -10.15 -40.33
CA ALA A 272 -1.10 -10.96 -39.38
C ALA A 272 -1.45 -12.36 -39.89
#